data_AF-A0A1J5N0P3-F1
#
_entry.id   AF-A0A1J5N0P3-F1
#
_cell.length_a   1.000
_cell.length_b   1.000
_cell.length_c   1.000
_cell.angle_alpha   90.00
_cell.angle_beta   90.00
_cell.angle_gamma   90.00
#
_symmetry.space_group_name_H-M   'P 1'
#
loop_
_entity.id
_entity.type
_entity.pdbx_description
1 polymer ?
#
loop_
_entity_poly.entity_id
_entity_poly.type
_entity_poly.pdbx_seq_one_letter_code
_entity_poly.pdbx_strand_id
1 'polypeptide(L)'
;MITNKIFIIGLPRTATTSVCKALVELGFTTAHTAYIQKAFDEAQVIADTPIFCDYQVLDQHYPNSKFIHLARDMDAWVPSIRQLLQRMLHNLQRTDGGFNPYLRRCYHDTFSPLTADNINSDEFLVSCYDRHLTAIKTYFKSRPNDLISIDVSH
;
A
#
# COMPACT_ATOMS: atom_id res chain seq x y z
N MET A 1 16.67 6.84 15.86
CA MET A 1 15.84 6.37 14.74
C MET A 1 16.07 4.88 14.55
N ILE A 2 15.01 4.09 14.42
CA ILE A 2 15.13 2.67 14.09
C ILE A 2 15.76 2.55 12.69
N THR A 3 16.88 1.84 12.59
CA THR A 3 17.53 1.50 11.32
C THR A 3 16.87 0.24 10.73
N ASN A 4 17.03 0.01 9.42
CA ASN A 4 16.47 -1.15 8.69
C ASN A 4 14.94 -1.23 8.73
N LYS A 5 14.27 -0.21 8.18
CA LYS A 5 12.81 -0.20 8.06
C LYS A 5 12.33 -1.34 7.14
N ILE A 6 11.12 -1.82 7.42
CA ILE A 6 10.43 -2.78 6.57
C ILE A 6 9.16 -2.10 6.05
N PHE A 7 9.06 -1.93 4.75
CA PHE A 7 7.89 -1.32 4.11
C PHE A 7 7.04 -2.37 3.42
N ILE A 8 5.77 -2.45 3.83
CA ILE A 8 4.77 -3.29 3.17
C ILE A 8 4.15 -2.44 2.05
N ILE A 9 4.46 -2.82 0.81
CA ILE A 9 4.13 -2.07 -0.41
C ILE A 9 3.02 -2.71 -1.24
N GLY A 10 2.36 -3.74 -0.72
CA GLY A 10 1.12 -4.28 -1.31
C GLY A 10 -0.02 -3.25 -1.27
N LEU A 11 -0.89 -3.30 -2.26
CA LEU A 11 -2.06 -2.42 -2.33
C LEU A 11 -3.03 -2.68 -1.16
N PRO A 12 -3.96 -1.75 -0.87
CA PRO A 12 -5.06 -2.04 0.02
C PRO A 12 -5.75 -3.35 -0.37
N ARG A 13 -6.25 -4.08 0.63
CA ARG A 13 -6.95 -5.38 0.47
C ARG A 13 -6.06 -6.59 0.11
N THR A 14 -4.73 -6.47 0.17
CA THR A 14 -3.78 -7.60 0.07
C THR A 14 -3.27 -8.08 1.45
N ALA A 15 -4.16 -8.11 2.45
CA ALA A 15 -3.87 -8.56 3.82
C ALA A 15 -2.80 -7.75 4.61
N THR A 16 -2.60 -6.47 4.29
CA THR A 16 -1.67 -5.58 5.00
C THR A 16 -1.90 -5.56 6.53
N THR A 17 -3.15 -5.54 6.99
CA THR A 17 -3.50 -5.60 8.42
C THR A 17 -3.09 -6.92 9.08
N SER A 18 -3.37 -8.05 8.43
CA SER A 18 -3.03 -9.38 8.97
C SER A 18 -1.52 -9.57 9.07
N VAL A 19 -0.78 -9.13 8.05
CA VAL A 19 0.69 -9.20 8.06
C VAL A 19 1.29 -8.29 9.13
N CYS A 20 0.78 -7.07 9.32
CA CYS A 20 1.19 -6.24 10.46
C CYS A 20 0.94 -6.95 11.79
N LYS A 21 -0.24 -7.54 11.99
CA LYS A 21 -0.55 -8.28 13.23
C LYS A 21 0.43 -9.43 13.47
N ALA A 22 0.71 -10.25 12.45
CA ALA A 22 1.67 -11.34 12.55
C ALA A 22 3.09 -10.84 12.90
N LEU A 23 3.50 -9.69 12.34
CA LEU A 23 4.80 -9.09 12.67
C LEU A 23 4.85 -8.55 14.10
N VAL A 24 3.75 -8.05 14.66
CA VAL A 24 3.67 -7.73 16.09
C VAL A 24 3.89 -8.98 16.95
N GLU A 25 3.28 -10.11 16.58
CA GLU A 25 3.45 -11.39 17.28
C GLU A 25 4.90 -11.91 17.23
N LEU A 26 5.64 -11.54 16.19
CA LEU A 26 7.07 -11.82 16.03
C LEU A 26 7.99 -10.79 16.71
N GLY A 27 7.43 -9.80 17.41
CA GLY A 27 8.18 -8.81 18.20
C GLY A 27 8.55 -7.53 17.44
N PHE A 28 8.02 -7.29 16.24
CA PHE A 28 8.24 -6.03 15.52
C PHE A 28 7.29 -4.93 15.99
N THR A 29 7.75 -3.68 16.00
CA THR A 29 6.85 -2.51 16.12
C THR A 29 6.26 -2.19 14.75
N THR A 30 4.94 -2.03 14.67
CA THR A 30 4.24 -1.85 13.40
C THR A 30 3.35 -0.60 13.39
N ALA A 31 3.26 0.08 12.24
CA ALA A 31 2.24 1.09 11.97
C ALA A 31 1.43 0.70 10.72
N HIS A 32 0.12 0.55 10.87
CA HIS A 32 -0.82 0.31 9.76
C HIS A 32 -1.44 1.66 9.37
N THR A 33 -0.85 2.30 8.36
CA THR A 33 -0.83 3.74 8.05
C THR A 33 0.14 4.59 8.87
N ALA A 34 0.77 5.59 8.23
CA ALA A 34 1.71 6.50 8.88
C ALA A 34 1.68 7.90 8.23
N TYR A 35 1.16 8.90 8.93
CA TYR A 35 1.00 10.27 8.41
C TYR A 35 1.86 11.32 9.12
N ILE A 36 2.56 10.93 10.19
CA ILE A 36 3.36 11.83 11.02
C ILE A 36 4.73 11.19 11.27
N GLN A 37 5.76 12.02 11.42
CA GLN A 37 7.13 11.56 11.63
C GLN A 37 7.25 10.60 12.81
N LYS A 38 6.52 10.84 13.91
CA LYS A 38 6.51 9.96 15.09
C LYS A 38 6.17 8.50 14.74
N ALA A 39 5.24 8.26 13.83
CA ALA A 39 4.89 6.90 13.40
C ALA A 39 6.08 6.24 12.66
N PHE A 40 6.78 7.01 11.83
CA PHE A 40 8.01 6.55 11.19
C PHE A 40 9.15 6.39 12.17
N ASP A 41 9.22 7.14 13.27
CA ASP A 41 10.29 7.00 14.26
C ASP A 41 10.12 5.73 15.09
N GLU A 42 8.88 5.40 15.47
CA GLU A 42 8.53 4.34 16.43
C GLU A 42 8.29 2.96 15.78
N ALA A 43 7.84 2.90 14.52
CA ALA A 43 7.53 1.64 13.85
C ALA A 43 8.71 1.11 13.03
N GLN A 44 9.09 -0.14 13.21
CA GLN A 44 10.05 -0.84 12.35
C GLN A 44 9.41 -1.30 11.04
N VAL A 45 8.13 -1.71 11.09
CA VAL A 45 7.35 -2.15 9.93
C VAL A 45 6.23 -1.15 9.68
N ILE A 46 6.08 -0.70 8.43
CA ILE A 46 5.04 0.28 8.08
C ILE A 46 4.30 -0.19 6.82
N ALA A 47 2.98 -0.09 6.84
CA ALA A 47 2.11 -0.61 5.77
C ALA A 47 1.01 0.38 5.38
N ASP A 48 0.30 0.04 4.30
CA ASP A 48 -0.85 0.77 3.79
C ASP A 48 -0.44 2.20 3.39
N THR A 49 -1.25 3.21 3.71
CA THR A 49 -1.05 4.58 3.25
C THR A 49 -0.05 5.32 4.16
N PRO A 50 0.98 5.98 3.61
CA PRO A 50 1.23 6.25 2.18
C PRO A 50 2.21 5.27 1.51
N ILE A 51 2.57 4.19 2.18
CA ILE A 51 3.70 3.31 1.86
C ILE A 51 3.61 2.70 0.46
N PHE A 52 2.47 2.18 0.03
CA PHE A 52 2.33 1.63 -1.32
C PHE A 52 2.50 2.69 -2.42
N CYS A 53 2.24 3.97 -2.12
CA CYS A 53 2.39 5.06 -3.07
C CYS A 53 3.82 5.64 -3.07
N ASP A 54 4.43 5.76 -1.88
CA ASP A 54 5.63 6.55 -1.68
C ASP A 54 6.90 5.72 -1.43
N TYR A 55 6.83 4.38 -1.54
CA TYR A 55 7.96 3.49 -1.23
C TYR A 55 9.28 3.89 -1.91
N GLN A 56 9.24 4.48 -3.11
CA GLN A 56 10.43 4.92 -3.83
C GLN A 56 11.10 6.13 -3.16
N VAL A 57 10.31 7.06 -2.65
CA VAL A 57 10.79 8.24 -1.90
C VAL A 57 11.25 7.80 -0.50
N LEU A 58 10.49 6.91 0.12
CA LEU A 58 10.80 6.36 1.44
C LEU A 58 12.11 5.57 1.42
N ASP A 59 12.40 4.82 0.36
CA ASP A 59 13.68 4.12 0.20
C ASP A 59 14.89 5.06 0.21
N GLN A 60 14.76 6.22 -0.46
CA GLN A 60 15.81 7.24 -0.47
C GLN A 60 15.99 7.88 0.92
N HIS A 61 14.90 8.04 1.66
CA HIS A 61 14.91 8.69 2.97
C HIS A 61 15.35 7.75 4.11
N TYR A 62 15.08 6.44 3.97
CA TYR A 62 15.39 5.41 4.95
C TYR A 62 16.35 4.38 4.32
N PRO A 63 17.67 4.63 4.35
CA PRO A 63 18.64 3.71 3.74
C PRO A 63 18.62 2.33 4.43
N ASN A 64 19.00 1.30 3.67
CA ASN A 64 19.01 -0.10 4.11
C ASN A 64 17.63 -0.67 4.48
N SER A 65 16.55 -0.06 3.97
CA SER A 65 15.20 -0.59 4.14
C SER A 65 14.99 -1.87 3.33
N LYS A 66 14.06 -2.71 3.79
CA LYS A 66 13.57 -3.91 3.10
C LYS A 66 12.11 -3.76 2.76
N PHE A 67 11.66 -4.46 1.73
CA PHE A 67 10.33 -4.29 1.16
C PHE A 67 9.61 -5.62 1.06
N ILE A 68 8.33 -5.61 1.43
CA ILE A 68 7.42 -6.75 1.32
C ILE A 68 6.29 -6.35 0.40
N HIS A 69 6.24 -6.96 -0.78
CA HIS A 69 5.08 -6.91 -1.67
C HIS A 69 4.11 -8.04 -1.30
N LEU A 70 2.86 -7.69 -1.04
CA LEU A 70 1.80 -8.65 -0.79
C LEU A 70 0.93 -8.77 -2.03
N ALA A 71 0.85 -9.99 -2.57
CA ALA A 71 -0.01 -10.33 -3.68
C ALA A 71 -1.25 -11.09 -3.19
N ARG A 72 -2.36 -10.93 -3.91
CA ARG A 72 -3.59 -11.66 -3.64
C ARG A 72 -4.22 -12.07 -4.97
N ASP A 73 -4.86 -13.22 -4.99
CA ASP A 73 -5.64 -13.72 -6.10
C ASP A 73 -6.68 -12.68 -6.57
N MET A 74 -6.83 -12.54 -7.89
CA MET A 74 -7.65 -11.48 -8.48
C MET A 74 -9.14 -11.69 -8.21
N ASP A 75 -9.62 -12.93 -8.23
CA ASP A 75 -11.03 -13.26 -7.95
C ASP A 75 -11.40 -12.88 -6.51
N ALA A 76 -10.43 -12.92 -5.60
CA ALA A 76 -10.59 -12.45 -4.22
C ALA A 76 -10.34 -10.93 -4.05
N TRP A 77 -9.35 -10.37 -4.76
CA TRP A 77 -8.92 -8.99 -4.56
C TRP A 77 -9.87 -7.98 -5.20
N VAL A 78 -10.29 -8.20 -6.45
CA VAL A 78 -11.14 -7.28 -7.24
C VAL A 78 -12.45 -6.93 -6.52
N PRO A 79 -13.30 -7.88 -6.07
CA PRO A 79 -14.52 -7.53 -5.34
C PRO A 79 -14.22 -6.82 -4.01
N SER A 80 -13.11 -7.16 -3.36
CA SER A 80 -12.70 -6.59 -2.07
C SER A 80 -12.22 -5.13 -2.18
N ILE A 81 -11.45 -4.79 -3.22
CA ILE A 81 -11.01 -3.41 -3.48
C ILE A 81 -12.15 -2.55 -4.00
N ARG A 82 -13.02 -3.09 -4.85
CA ARG A 82 -14.24 -2.41 -5.31
C ARG A 82 -15.08 -1.92 -4.13
N GLN A 83 -15.39 -2.81 -3.19
CA GLN A 83 -16.19 -2.47 -2.01
C GLN A 83 -15.52 -1.39 -1.14
N LEU A 84 -14.18 -1.38 -1.05
CA LEU A 84 -13.47 -0.33 -0.34
C LEU A 84 -13.60 1.02 -1.08
N LEU A 85 -13.31 1.03 -2.38
CA LEU A 85 -13.33 2.24 -3.20
C LEU A 85 -14.73 2.86 -3.28
N GLN A 86 -15.78 2.05 -3.46
CA GLN A 86 -17.18 2.53 -3.45
C GLN A 86 -17.54 3.23 -2.12
N ARG A 87 -17.10 2.67 -0.98
CA ARG A 87 -17.33 3.28 0.34
C ARG A 87 -16.52 4.57 0.55
N MET A 88 -15.33 4.64 -0.04
CA MET A 88 -14.44 5.78 0.11
C MET A 88 -14.69 6.90 -0.90
N LEU A 89 -15.33 6.61 -2.04
CA LEU A 89 -15.42 7.52 -3.18
C LEU A 89 -15.95 8.91 -2.81
N HIS A 90 -17.07 8.96 -2.08
CA HIS A 90 -17.64 10.22 -1.59
C HIS A 90 -16.59 11.02 -0.82
N ASN A 91 -15.93 10.41 0.16
CA ASN A 91 -14.94 11.08 1.00
C ASN A 91 -13.67 11.48 0.23
N LEU A 92 -13.27 10.70 -0.78
CA LEU A 92 -12.11 10.99 -1.63
C LEU A 92 -12.35 12.15 -2.61
N GLN A 93 -13.61 12.46 -2.92
CA GLN A 93 -14.01 13.53 -3.83
C GLN A 93 -14.46 14.82 -3.14
N ARG A 94 -14.77 14.75 -1.84
CA ARG A 94 -15.13 15.92 -1.03
C ARG A 94 -14.07 17.03 -1.08
N THR A 95 -14.56 18.26 -1.12
CA THR A 95 -13.76 19.50 -1.15
C THR A 95 -13.91 20.34 0.11
N ASP A 96 -14.82 19.95 1.01
CA ASP A 96 -15.19 20.68 2.24
C ASP A 96 -14.28 20.38 3.45
N GLY A 97 -13.19 19.63 3.23
CA GLY A 97 -12.22 19.27 4.27
C GLY A 97 -12.61 17.98 5.02
N GLY A 98 -11.89 17.69 6.12
CA GLY A 98 -12.17 16.53 6.97
C GLY A 98 -11.67 15.17 6.48
N PHE A 99 -10.96 15.12 5.35
CA PHE A 99 -10.32 13.89 4.84
C PHE A 99 -8.80 14.05 4.76
N ASN A 100 -8.06 12.99 5.10
CA ASN A 100 -6.60 13.04 5.14
C ASN A 100 -6.03 13.28 3.71
N PRO A 101 -5.22 14.33 3.50
CA PRO A 101 -4.73 14.69 2.16
C PRO A 101 -3.77 13.66 1.57
N TYR A 102 -2.97 12.99 2.40
CA TYR A 102 -2.07 11.92 1.95
C TYR A 102 -2.87 10.71 1.48
N LEU A 103 -3.88 10.32 2.25
CA LEU A 103 -4.81 9.24 1.88
C LEU A 103 -5.52 9.55 0.57
N ARG A 104 -6.00 10.78 0.41
CA ARG A 104 -6.64 11.23 -0.84
C ARG A 104 -5.71 11.08 -2.03
N ARG A 105 -4.49 11.62 -1.93
CA ARG A 105 -3.48 11.55 -3.00
C ARG A 105 -3.17 10.10 -3.37
N CYS A 106 -2.82 9.25 -2.39
CA CYS A 106 -2.42 7.88 -2.68
C CYS A 106 -3.50 7.09 -3.41
N TYR A 107 -4.78 7.27 -3.05
CA TYR A 107 -5.88 6.59 -3.73
C TYR A 107 -6.16 7.17 -5.13
N HIS A 108 -6.12 8.50 -5.30
CA HIS A 108 -6.28 9.11 -6.62
C HIS A 108 -5.16 8.75 -7.58
N ASP A 109 -3.91 8.71 -7.11
CA ASP A 109 -2.74 8.37 -7.94
C ASP A 109 -2.76 6.89 -8.34
N THR A 110 -3.05 6.01 -7.38
CA THR A 110 -3.04 4.55 -7.60
C THR A 110 -4.20 4.07 -8.45
N PHE A 111 -5.40 4.61 -8.21
CA PHE A 111 -6.64 4.23 -8.88
C PHE A 111 -7.11 5.33 -9.84
N SER A 112 -6.20 5.83 -10.67
CA SER A 112 -6.48 6.92 -11.62
C SER A 112 -6.95 6.44 -13.00
N PRO A 113 -8.01 7.04 -13.58
CA PRO A 113 -8.88 8.06 -12.98
C PRO A 113 -9.91 7.44 -12.01
N LEU A 114 -10.08 8.06 -10.83
CA LEU A 114 -10.96 7.53 -9.79
C LEU A 114 -12.42 7.99 -9.98
N THR A 115 -13.18 7.22 -10.75
CA THR A 115 -14.61 7.46 -11.04
C THR A 115 -15.47 6.28 -10.61
N ALA A 116 -16.78 6.52 -10.45
CA ALA A 116 -17.73 5.45 -10.13
C ALA A 116 -17.74 4.36 -11.21
N ASP A 117 -17.69 4.74 -12.49
CA ASP A 117 -17.67 3.81 -13.62
C ASP A 117 -16.41 2.93 -13.60
N ASN A 118 -15.24 3.55 -13.39
CA ASN A 118 -13.98 2.81 -13.32
C ASN A 118 -13.93 1.86 -12.12
N ILE A 119 -14.46 2.25 -10.96
CA ILE A 119 -14.55 1.36 -9.78
C ILE A 119 -15.43 0.12 -10.07
N ASN A 120 -16.40 0.24 -10.97
CA ASN A 120 -17.27 -0.85 -11.37
C ASN A 120 -16.70 -1.71 -12.52
N SER A 121 -15.55 -1.37 -13.10
CA SER A 121 -14.86 -2.19 -14.11
C SER A 121 -13.78 -3.07 -13.47
N ASP A 122 -13.90 -4.38 -13.64
CA ASP A 122 -12.88 -5.35 -13.24
C ASP A 122 -11.56 -5.08 -13.98
N GLU A 123 -11.64 -4.80 -15.28
CA GLU A 123 -10.48 -4.52 -16.14
C GLU A 123 -9.71 -3.30 -15.63
N PHE A 124 -10.42 -2.24 -15.24
CA PHE A 124 -9.80 -1.06 -14.67
C PHE A 124 -9.06 -1.38 -13.36
N LEU A 125 -9.70 -2.10 -12.44
CA LEU A 125 -9.11 -2.43 -11.14
C LEU A 125 -7.87 -3.33 -11.30
N VAL A 126 -7.95 -4.34 -12.17
CA VAL A 126 -6.82 -5.21 -12.52
C VAL A 126 -5.69 -4.39 -13.15
N SER A 127 -5.99 -3.49 -14.07
CA SER A 127 -4.96 -2.63 -14.68
C SER A 127 -4.24 -1.75 -13.65
N CYS A 128 -4.94 -1.25 -12.64
CA CYS A 128 -4.33 -0.48 -11.55
C CYS A 128 -3.38 -1.35 -10.72
N TYR A 129 -3.78 -2.58 -10.43
CA TYR A 129 -2.94 -3.56 -9.72
C TYR A 129 -1.68 -3.89 -10.53
N ASP A 130 -1.83 -4.22 -11.81
CA ASP A 130 -0.73 -4.59 -12.69
C ASP A 130 0.26 -3.43 -12.90
N ARG A 131 -0.26 -2.20 -13.01
CA ARG A 131 0.57 -0.99 -13.07
C ARG A 131 1.43 -0.86 -11.81
N HIS A 132 0.84 -1.04 -10.63
CA HIS A 132 1.57 -0.99 -9.36
C HIS A 132 2.62 -2.10 -9.26
N LEU A 133 2.24 -3.34 -9.59
CA LEU A 133 3.17 -4.48 -9.60
C LEU A 133 4.33 -4.28 -10.56
N THR A 134 4.05 -3.76 -11.75
CA THR A 134 5.08 -3.45 -12.76
C THR A 134 6.02 -2.36 -12.28
N ALA A 135 5.51 -1.33 -11.60
CA ALA A 135 6.32 -0.26 -11.02
C ALA A 135 7.26 -0.81 -9.93
N ILE A 136 6.75 -1.66 -9.03
CA ILE A 136 7.57 -2.35 -8.01
C ILE A 136 8.68 -3.19 -8.66
N LYS A 137 8.32 -4.06 -9.61
CA LYS A 137 9.28 -4.93 -10.29
C LYS A 137 10.36 -4.13 -11.02
N THR A 138 9.97 -3.05 -11.68
CA THR A 138 10.90 -2.13 -12.35
C THR A 138 11.85 -1.48 -11.35
N TYR A 139 11.32 -0.98 -10.23
CA TYR A 139 12.09 -0.25 -9.23
C TYR A 139 13.12 -1.12 -8.51
N PHE A 140 12.81 -2.39 -8.23
CA PHE A 140 13.71 -3.34 -7.57
C PHE A 140 14.55 -4.20 -8.52
N LYS A 141 14.49 -3.96 -9.84
CA LYS A 141 15.15 -4.79 -10.86
C LYS A 141 16.66 -4.98 -10.63
N SER A 142 17.36 -3.95 -10.17
CA SER A 142 18.81 -3.99 -9.90
C SER A 142 19.17 -4.49 -8.49
N ARG A 143 18.19 -4.71 -7.61
CA ARG A 143 18.36 -5.08 -6.20
C ARG A 143 17.26 -6.02 -5.72
N PRO A 144 17.11 -7.20 -6.35
CA PRO A 144 16.02 -8.13 -6.05
C PRO A 144 16.01 -8.61 -4.59
N ASN A 145 17.18 -8.63 -3.93
CA ASN A 145 17.32 -9.06 -2.52
C ASN A 145 16.75 -8.05 -1.49
N ASP A 146 16.30 -6.88 -1.95
CA ASP A 146 15.62 -5.90 -1.09
C ASP A 146 14.10 -6.07 -1.10
N LEU A 147 13.56 -6.90 -2.01
CA LEU A 147 12.13 -7.15 -2.18
C LEU A 147 11.79 -8.62 -1.94
N ILE A 148 10.85 -8.87 -1.04
CA ILE A 148 10.18 -10.17 -0.89
C ILE A 148 8.75 -10.04 -1.38
N SER A 149 8.29 -10.99 -2.19
CA SER A 149 6.89 -11.11 -2.60
C SER A 149 6.23 -12.27 -1.88
N ILE A 150 5.08 -12.04 -1.27
CA ILE A 150 4.29 -13.04 -0.54
C ILE A 150 2.89 -13.09 -1.16
N ASP A 151 2.44 -14.28 -1.54
CA ASP A 151 1.05 -14.53 -1.90
C ASP A 151 0.24 -14.84 -0.64
N VAL A 152 -0.84 -14.09 -0.41
CA VAL A 152 -1.71 -14.22 0.78
C VAL A 152 -3.05 -14.88 0.46
N SER A 153 -3.13 -15.61 -0.65
CA SER A 153 -4.36 -16.25 -1.12
C SER A 153 -4.65 -17.63 -0.47
N HIS A 154 -3.72 -18.14 0.33
CA HIS A 154 -3.77 -19.49 0.93
C HIS A 154 -3.62 -19.45 2.45
#